data_AF-A0A6N9VIX9-F1
#
_entry.id   AF-A0A6N9VIX9-F1
#
_cell.length_a   1.000
_cell.length_b   1.000
_cell.length_c   1.000
_cell.angle_alpha   90.00
_cell.angle_beta   90.00
_cell.angle_gamma   90.00
#
_symmetry.space_group_name_H-M   'P 1'
#
loop_
_entity.id
_entity.type
_entity.pdbx_description
1 polymer ?
#
loop_
_entity_poly.entity_id
_entity_poly.type
_entity_poly.pdbx_seq_one_letter_code
_entity_poly.pdbx_strand_id
1 'polypeptide(L)'
;TRSTVGTVSRVSNVLRMLYSRAGTYPAGRTPEDLAGTFPRDAAPLDSDSFSPNTAVGACPTCSGLGRLHTVDEAALVGDDSLSIREGAIAA
;
A
#
# COMPACT_ATOMS: atom_id res chain seq x y z
N THR A 1 -1.68 -5.08 12.80
CA THR A 1 -3.07 -5.52 12.56
C THR A 1 -3.50 -5.06 11.18
N ARG A 2 -4.01 -5.96 10.33
CA ARG A 2 -4.39 -5.64 8.92
C ARG A 2 -5.86 -5.19 8.78
N SER A 3 -6.60 -5.19 9.88
CA SER A 3 -8.00 -4.77 9.93
C SER A 3 -8.06 -3.24 10.06
N THR A 4 -8.60 -2.59 9.04
CA THR A 4 -8.86 -1.14 9.06
C THR A 4 -10.30 -0.88 9.50
N VAL A 5 -10.61 0.37 9.85
CA VAL A 5 -12.00 0.82 10.08
C VAL A 5 -12.90 0.47 8.89
N GLY A 6 -12.37 0.60 7.67
CA GLY A 6 -13.10 0.26 6.43
C GLY A 6 -13.42 -1.23 6.29
N THR A 7 -12.52 -2.13 6.71
CA THR A 7 -12.78 -3.58 6.74
C THR A 7 -13.81 -3.94 7.80
N VAL A 8 -13.68 -3.39 9.02
CA VAL A 8 -14.57 -3.71 10.16
C VAL A 8 -15.99 -3.20 9.92
N SER A 9 -16.12 -1.98 9.42
CA SER A 9 -17.43 -1.37 9.09
C SER A 9 -18.04 -1.87 7.78
N ARG A 10 -17.30 -2.67 7.01
CA ARG A 10 -17.61 -3.07 5.62
C ARG A 10 -17.74 -1.91 4.63
N VAL A 11 -17.42 -0.67 5.01
CA VAL A 11 -17.42 0.49 4.11
C VAL A 11 -16.51 0.24 2.90
N SER A 12 -15.39 -0.46 3.08
CA SER A 12 -14.49 -0.81 1.97
C SER A 12 -15.16 -1.66 0.88
N ASN A 13 -16.16 -2.48 1.22
CA ASN A 13 -16.90 -3.28 0.23
C ASN A 13 -17.81 -2.41 -0.64
N VAL A 14 -18.45 -1.40 -0.06
CA VAL A 14 -19.31 -0.48 -0.81
C VAL A 14 -18.48 0.43 -1.69
N LEU A 15 -17.37 0.97 -1.16
CA LEU A 15 -16.48 1.84 -1.91
C LEU A 15 -15.88 1.15 -3.14
N ARG A 16 -15.39 -0.08 -2.99
CA ARG A 16 -14.81 -0.82 -4.14
C ARG A 16 -15.83 -1.12 -5.24
N MET A 17 -17.09 -1.35 -4.87
CA MET A 17 -18.19 -1.50 -5.83
C MET A 17 -18.54 -0.19 -6.51
N LEU A 18 -18.61 0.90 -5.73
CA LEU A 18 -18.89 2.23 -6.24
C LEU A 18 -17.84 2.65 -7.28
N TYR A 19 -16.54 2.47 -6.98
CA TYR A 19 -15.48 2.79 -7.93
C TYR A 19 -15.52 1.93 -9.19
N SER A 20 -15.75 0.62 -9.06
CA SER A 20 -15.86 -0.28 -10.21
C SER A 20 -17.04 0.09 -11.13
N ARG A 21 -18.20 0.43 -10.55
CA ARG A 21 -19.47 0.60 -11.30
C ARG A 21 -19.79 2.04 -11.70
N ALA A 22 -19.38 3.01 -10.91
CA ALA A 22 -19.69 4.42 -11.11
C ALA A 22 -18.43 5.29 -11.33
N GLY A 23 -17.24 4.69 -11.34
CA GLY A 23 -16.00 5.38 -11.63
C GLY A 23 -15.87 5.78 -13.11
N THR A 24 -15.16 6.87 -13.36
CA THR A 24 -14.79 7.31 -14.72
C THR A 24 -13.38 6.82 -15.05
N TYR A 25 -13.22 6.14 -16.19
CA TYR A 25 -11.95 5.61 -16.68
C TYR A 25 -11.49 6.42 -17.90
N PRO A 26 -10.64 7.45 -17.72
CA PRO A 26 -10.22 8.28 -18.83
C PRO A 26 -9.30 7.51 -19.78
N ALA A 27 -9.72 7.39 -21.03
CA ALA A 27 -8.98 6.75 -22.11
C ALA A 27 -7.71 7.54 -22.49
N GLY A 28 -6.64 6.84 -22.84
CA GLY A 28 -5.53 7.40 -23.62
C GLY A 28 -4.58 8.33 -22.86
N ARG A 29 -4.53 8.27 -21.53
CA ARG A 29 -3.38 8.83 -20.82
C ARG A 29 -2.25 7.78 -20.85
N THR A 30 -1.00 8.16 -20.65
CA THR A 30 0.11 7.17 -20.65
C THR A 30 0.44 6.71 -19.22
N PRO A 31 1.14 5.58 -19.04
CA PRO A 31 1.70 5.19 -17.74
C PRO A 31 2.62 6.26 -17.12
N GLU A 32 3.12 7.19 -17.93
CA GLU A 32 4.02 8.27 -17.52
C GLU A 32 3.25 9.41 -16.81
N ASP A 33 1.99 9.66 -17.21
CA ASP A 33 1.05 10.59 -16.57
C ASP A 33 0.46 10.04 -15.25
N LEU A 34 0.80 8.80 -14.92
CA LEU A 34 0.39 8.05 -13.74
C LEU A 34 1.63 7.46 -13.11
N ALA A 35 2.42 8.25 -12.38
CA ALA A 35 3.51 7.71 -11.58
C ALA A 35 3.05 6.45 -10.80
N GLY A 36 3.36 5.26 -11.34
CA GLY A 36 3.03 3.94 -10.79
C GLY A 36 1.58 3.43 -10.89
N THR A 37 0.70 3.90 -11.79
CA THR A 37 -0.72 3.44 -11.82
C THR A 37 -1.16 2.76 -13.13
N PHE A 38 -2.02 1.74 -12.98
CA PHE A 38 -2.60 0.80 -13.95
C PHE A 38 -2.87 1.33 -15.39
N PRO A 39 -2.71 0.47 -16.42
CA PRO A 39 -2.71 0.87 -17.83
C PRO A 39 -4.04 1.49 -18.30
N ARG A 40 -3.93 2.48 -19.19
CA ARG A 40 -4.94 3.52 -19.47
C ARG A 40 -5.68 3.37 -20.79
N ASP A 41 -5.71 2.14 -21.28
CA ASP A 41 -6.50 1.75 -22.46
C ASP A 41 -7.57 0.71 -22.07
N ALA A 42 -7.74 0.50 -20.76
CA ALA A 42 -8.36 -0.69 -20.21
C ALA A 42 -9.88 -0.57 -20.06
N ALA A 43 -10.54 -1.70 -20.35
CA ALA A 43 -11.92 -1.96 -19.97
C ALA A 43 -12.17 -1.62 -18.48
N PRO A 44 -13.44 -1.36 -18.08
CA PRO A 44 -13.78 -1.04 -16.70
C PRO A 44 -13.12 -1.99 -15.70
N LEU A 45 -12.47 -1.44 -14.67
CA LEU A 45 -11.82 -2.23 -13.64
C LEU A 45 -12.87 -2.90 -12.74
N ASP A 46 -12.60 -4.14 -12.37
CA ASP A 46 -13.41 -4.84 -11.37
C ASP A 46 -13.24 -4.21 -9.98
N SER A 47 -14.08 -4.61 -9.03
CA SER A 47 -13.99 -4.13 -7.66
C SER A 47 -12.71 -4.53 -6.95
N ASP A 48 -12.05 -5.60 -7.40
CA ASP A 48 -10.88 -6.14 -6.72
C ASP A 48 -9.65 -5.27 -7.02
N SER A 49 -9.66 -4.58 -8.16
CA SER A 49 -8.71 -3.52 -8.51
C SER A 49 -8.72 -2.35 -7.51
N PHE A 50 -9.79 -2.18 -6.73
CA PHE A 50 -9.94 -1.12 -5.72
C PHE A 50 -9.83 -1.64 -4.28
N SER A 51 -9.25 -2.83 -4.08
CA SER A 51 -9.08 -3.44 -2.76
C SER A 51 -7.59 -3.51 -2.38
N PRO A 52 -7.18 -2.96 -1.22
CA PRO A 52 -5.80 -3.13 -0.73
C PRO A 52 -5.51 -4.55 -0.22
N ASN A 53 -6.52 -5.44 -0.21
CA ASN A 53 -6.40 -6.82 0.26
C ASN A 53 -6.35 -7.84 -0.88
N THR A 54 -6.38 -7.42 -2.14
CA THR A 54 -6.24 -8.28 -3.32
C THR A 54 -4.87 -8.04 -3.95
N ALA A 55 -4.32 -9.05 -4.62
CA ALA A 55 -3.04 -8.89 -5.32
C ALA A 55 -3.11 -7.83 -6.43
N VAL A 56 -4.25 -7.74 -7.12
CA VAL A 56 -4.46 -6.78 -8.23
C VAL A 56 -4.64 -5.34 -7.74
N GLY A 57 -5.27 -5.12 -6.58
CA GLY A 57 -5.54 -3.77 -6.06
C GLY A 57 -4.52 -3.26 -5.04
N ALA A 58 -3.70 -4.15 -4.46
CA ALA A 58 -2.69 -3.76 -3.48
C ALA A 58 -1.54 -3.00 -4.13
N CYS A 59 -1.12 -1.89 -3.51
CA CYS A 59 0.11 -1.20 -3.87
C CYS A 59 1.30 -2.19 -3.83
N PRO A 60 2.12 -2.29 -4.89
CA PRO A 60 3.21 -3.26 -4.96
C PRO A 60 4.32 -2.97 -3.94
N THR A 61 4.51 -1.70 -3.58
CA THR A 61 5.57 -1.28 -2.65
C THR A 61 5.23 -1.66 -1.20
N CYS A 62 4.00 -1.42 -0.75
CA CYS A 62 3.59 -1.67 0.65
C CYS A 62 2.63 -2.87 0.82
N SER A 63 2.34 -3.60 -0.25
CA SER A 63 1.40 -4.73 -0.29
C SER A 63 0.02 -4.40 0.30
N GLY A 64 -0.44 -3.17 0.09
CA GLY A 64 -1.73 -2.67 0.57
C GLY A 64 -1.78 -2.27 2.06
N LEU A 65 -0.64 -2.24 2.76
CA LEU A 65 -0.57 -1.80 4.17
C LEU A 65 -0.69 -0.28 4.34
N GLY A 66 -0.36 0.50 3.31
CA GLY A 66 -0.33 1.97 3.34
C GLY A 66 0.88 2.56 4.06
N ARG A 67 1.80 1.72 4.56
CA ARG A 67 3.05 2.11 5.21
C ARG A 67 4.12 1.04 4.99
N LEU A 68 5.38 1.47 5.03
CA LEU A 68 6.53 0.57 5.03
C LEU A 68 7.05 0.43 6.46
N HIS A 69 7.47 -0.79 6.79
CA HIS A 69 8.22 -1.07 8.00
C HIS A 69 9.68 -1.17 7.61
N THR A 70 10.41 -0.07 7.77
CA THR A 70 11.85 -0.01 7.53
C THR A 70 12.59 -0.13 8.85
N VAL A 71 13.79 -0.69 8.78
CA VAL A 71 14.72 -0.69 9.91
C VAL A 71 15.33 0.70 10.03
N ASP A 72 15.37 1.23 11.25
CA ASP A 72 16.09 2.44 11.60
C ASP A 72 17.32 2.04 12.42
N GLU A 73 18.50 2.25 11.85
CA GLU A 73 19.77 1.86 12.47
C GLU A 73 20.03 2.63 13.77
N ALA A 74 19.66 3.92 13.82
CA ALA A 74 19.79 4.73 15.03
C ALA A 74 18.83 4.28 16.14
N ALA A 75 17.72 3.65 15.78
CA ALA A 75 16.81 3.03 16.75
C ALA A 75 17.35 1.67 17.27
N LEU A 76 18.21 0.99 16.51
CA LEU A 76 18.80 -0.30 16.88
C LEU A 76 20.14 -0.16 17.61
N VAL A 77 20.94 0.82 17.23
CA VAL A 77 22.27 1.11 17.80
C VAL A 77 22.15 2.40 18.60
N GLY A 78 21.87 2.25 19.89
CA GLY A 78 21.62 3.40 20.76
C GLY A 78 22.88 4.25 21.01
N ASP A 79 24.03 3.59 21.16
CA ASP A 79 25.35 4.22 21.27
C ASP A 79 26.33 3.49 20.36
N ASP A 80 26.71 4.14 19.26
CA ASP A 80 27.61 3.61 18.23
C ASP A 80 29.09 3.69 18.62
N SER A 81 29.41 4.28 19.76
CA SER A 81 30.77 4.35 20.30
C SER A 81 31.16 3.12 21.12
N LEU A 82 30.17 2.33 21.57
CA LEU A 82 30.39 1.10 22.33
C LEU A 82 30.79 -0.05 21.40
N SER A 83 31.62 -0.97 21.89
CA SER A 83 31.80 -2.24 21.19
C SER A 83 30.55 -3.12 21.31
N ILE A 84 30.42 -4.11 20.42
CA ILE A 84 29.31 -5.08 20.48
C ILE A 84 29.23 -5.77 21.86
N ARG A 85 30.38 -6.08 22.48
CA ARG A 85 30.43 -6.73 23.80
C ARG A 85 29.98 -5.81 24.93
N GLU A 86 30.07 -4.49 24.72
CA GLU A 86 29.67 -3.46 25.67
C GLU A 86 28.21 -3.03 25.51
N GLY A 87 27.47 -3.61 24.55
CA GLY A 87 26.03 -3.41 24.42
C GLY A 87 25.60 -2.35 23.42
N ALA A 88 26.39 -2.11 22.36
CA ALA A 88 26.05 -1.17 21.29
C ALA A 88 24.69 -1.46 20.62
N ILE A 89 24.30 -2.74 20.54
CA ILE A 89 23.01 -3.16 19.97
C ILE A 89 21.97 -3.20 21.08
N ALA A 90 20.92 -2.38 20.97
CA ALA A 90 19.76 -2.45 21.84
C ALA A 90 19.02 -3.78 21.59
N ALA A 91 19.04 -4.69 22.56
CA ALA A 91 18.37 -5.98 22.51
C ALA A 91 16.89 -5.89 22.94
#